data_AF-A0A8S0VAU4-F1
#
_entry.id   AF-A0A8S0VAU4-F1
#
_cell.length_a   1.000
_cell.length_b   1.000
_cell.length_c   1.000
_cell.angle_alpha   90.00
_cell.angle_beta   90.00
_cell.angle_gamma   90.00
#
_symmetry.space_group_name_H-M   'P 1'
#
loop_
_entity.id
_entity.type
_entity.pdbx_description
1 polymer ?
#
loop_
_entity_poly.entity_id
_entity_poly.type
_entity_poly.pdbx_seq_one_letter_code
_entity_poly.pdbx_strand_id
1 'polypeptide(L)'
;MEDILAYCPDCWEMVTRDGRNILHLSVEFKKQEAFKFIMKKSWVGNLINQKDAEGNAPLHVYAATPNFHGYDLENHPQAEKNAMSKKNMTPLDVIMCSDVYSARQDALIEELKAKGAICQNSLQLQKKVDLENEVVPIDIRKVADTHMIVASLITTVAFAAGFTIPGGHGGNDGPKEGLAVLSRKAALEHSL
;
A
#
# COMPACT_ATOMS: atom_id res chain seq x y z
N MET A 1 26.00 -7.05 32.01
CA MET A 1 24.55 -7.25 32.27
C MET A 1 24.34 -8.28 33.38
N GLU A 2 25.15 -9.35 33.42
CA GLU A 2 25.13 -10.33 34.52
C GLU A 2 25.31 -9.69 35.89
N ASP A 3 26.30 -8.81 36.06
CA ASP A 3 26.52 -8.11 37.34
C ASP A 3 25.30 -7.29 37.77
N ILE A 4 24.63 -6.60 36.83
CA ILE A 4 23.44 -5.79 37.14
C ILE A 4 22.29 -6.68 37.63
N LEU A 5 22.08 -7.83 36.99
CA LEU A 5 21.07 -8.80 37.40
C LEU A 5 21.41 -9.47 38.75
N ALA A 6 22.69 -9.53 39.12
CA ALA A 6 23.11 -10.04 40.43
C ALA A 6 22.74 -9.07 41.57
N TYR A 7 22.83 -7.76 41.33
CA TYR A 7 22.43 -6.74 42.31
C TYR A 7 20.95 -6.39 42.28
N CYS A 8 20.31 -6.46 41.11
CA CYS A 8 18.90 -6.14 40.91
C CYS A 8 18.26 -7.18 39.96
N PRO A 9 17.78 -8.31 40.50
CA PRO A 9 17.29 -9.43 39.70
C PRO A 9 16.04 -9.10 38.88
N ASP A 10 15.26 -8.10 39.29
CA ASP A 10 14.00 -7.71 38.64
C ASP A 10 14.16 -6.47 37.74
N CYS A 11 15.39 -5.99 37.53
CA CYS A 11 15.62 -4.79 36.71
C CYS A 11 15.18 -4.94 35.25
N TRP A 12 14.96 -6.16 34.78
CA TRP A 12 14.48 -6.47 33.42
C TRP A 12 13.01 -6.08 33.21
N GLU A 13 12.21 -5.95 34.26
CA GLU A 13 10.83 -5.46 34.20
C GLU A 13 10.74 -3.92 34.09
N MET A 14 11.86 -3.23 34.33
CA MET A 14 11.87 -1.77 34.31
C MET A 14 11.69 -1.24 32.89
N VAL A 15 10.82 -0.25 32.77
CA VAL A 15 10.55 0.48 31.53
C VAL A 15 10.94 1.94 31.67
N THR A 16 11.27 2.58 30.55
CA THR A 16 11.48 4.03 30.52
C THR A 16 10.17 4.80 30.72
N ARG A 17 10.24 6.13 30.80
CA ARG A 17 9.06 7.00 30.83
C ARG A 17 8.13 6.80 29.63
N ASP A 18 8.69 6.41 28.49
CA ASP A 18 7.96 6.14 27.26
C ASP A 18 7.50 4.67 27.18
N GLY A 19 7.56 3.92 28.29
CA GLY A 19 7.17 2.51 28.31
C GLY A 19 8.13 1.56 27.56
N ARG A 20 9.32 2.03 27.18
CA ARG A 20 10.30 1.20 26.45
C ARG A 20 10.99 0.26 27.42
N ASN A 21 10.88 -1.04 27.16
CA ASN A 21 11.66 -2.05 27.87
C ASN A 21 13.08 -2.21 27.29
N ILE A 22 13.87 -3.07 27.92
CA ILE A 22 15.26 -3.32 27.54
C ILE A 22 15.45 -3.85 26.10
N LEU A 23 14.44 -4.51 25.50
CA LEU A 23 14.50 -4.95 24.10
C LEU A 23 14.40 -3.76 23.13
N HIS A 24 13.47 -2.82 23.35
CA HIS A 24 13.39 -1.60 22.54
C HIS A 24 14.72 -0.85 22.54
N LEU A 25 15.29 -0.63 23.74
CA LEU A 25 16.52 0.12 23.91
C LEU A 25 17.73 -0.59 23.28
N SER A 26 17.84 -1.91 23.45
CA SER A 26 18.97 -2.66 22.89
C SER A 26 18.98 -2.66 21.36
N VAL A 27 17.80 -2.67 20.73
CA VAL A 27 17.67 -2.54 19.28
C VAL A 27 17.97 -1.11 18.82
N GLU A 28 17.33 -0.11 19.42
CA GLU A 28 17.48 1.31 19.07
C GLU A 28 18.93 1.78 19.18
N PHE A 29 19.62 1.41 20.26
CA PHE A 29 21.02 1.75 20.49
C PHE A 29 22.02 0.74 19.88
N LYS A 30 21.52 -0.21 19.06
CA LYS A 30 22.31 -1.21 18.33
C LYS A 30 23.26 -2.02 19.22
N LYS A 31 22.83 -2.34 20.45
CA LYS A 31 23.61 -3.09 21.44
C LYS A 31 23.42 -4.60 21.23
N GLN A 32 24.06 -5.14 20.20
CA GLN A 32 23.92 -6.55 19.79
C GLN A 32 24.23 -7.56 20.90
N GLU A 33 25.33 -7.39 21.63
CA GLU A 33 25.70 -8.31 22.72
C GLU A 33 24.68 -8.30 23.86
N ALA A 34 24.15 -7.13 24.20
CA ALA A 34 23.11 -6.98 25.21
C ALA A 34 21.81 -7.66 24.75
N PHE A 35 21.40 -7.40 23.50
CA PHE A 35 20.24 -8.02 22.89
C PHE A 35 20.34 -9.56 22.88
N LYS A 36 21.48 -10.09 22.42
CA LYS A 36 21.75 -11.53 22.36
C LYS A 36 21.74 -12.17 23.75
N PHE A 37 22.26 -11.47 24.75
CA PHE A 37 22.20 -11.93 26.14
C PHE A 37 20.76 -11.98 26.64
N ILE A 38 19.97 -10.94 26.36
CA ILE A 38 18.55 -10.86 26.74
C ILE A 38 17.79 -12.01 26.10
N MET A 39 17.88 -12.20 24.78
CA MET A 39 17.16 -13.23 24.01
C MET A 39 17.38 -14.67 24.50
N LYS A 40 18.47 -14.94 25.24
CA LYS A 40 18.75 -16.25 25.84
C LYS A 40 18.04 -16.50 27.17
N LYS A 41 17.40 -15.48 27.76
CA LYS A 41 16.74 -15.59 29.06
C LYS A 41 15.30 -16.07 28.91
N SER A 42 14.83 -16.84 29.90
CA SER A 42 13.47 -17.40 29.91
C SER A 42 12.38 -16.32 29.99
N TRP A 43 12.68 -15.16 30.56
CA TRP A 43 11.72 -14.06 30.75
C TRP A 43 11.48 -13.20 29.51
N VAL A 44 12.18 -13.43 28.40
CA VAL A 44 12.03 -12.66 27.15
C VAL A 44 10.60 -12.67 26.62
N GLY A 45 9.90 -13.79 26.78
CA GLY A 45 8.50 -13.92 26.37
C GLY A 45 7.59 -12.87 26.98
N ASN A 46 7.90 -12.38 28.18
CA ASN A 46 7.13 -11.33 28.86
C ASN A 46 7.40 -9.94 28.29
N LEU A 47 8.49 -9.74 27.55
CA LEU A 47 8.95 -8.45 27.04
C LEU A 47 8.70 -8.27 25.53
N ILE A 48 8.72 -9.37 24.77
CA ILE A 48 8.78 -9.34 23.31
C ILE A 48 7.56 -8.70 22.64
N ASN A 49 6.41 -8.70 23.31
CA ASN A 49 5.15 -8.10 22.84
C ASN A 49 4.72 -6.89 23.67
N GLN A 50 5.50 -6.47 24.66
CA GLN A 50 5.18 -5.25 25.41
C GLN A 50 5.28 -4.04 24.48
N LYS A 51 4.30 -3.15 24.57
CA LYS A 51 4.22 -1.97 23.73
C LYS A 51 4.70 -0.73 24.49
N ASP A 52 5.46 0.11 23.81
CA ASP A 52 5.82 1.43 24.29
C ASP A 52 4.61 2.41 24.26
N ALA A 53 4.86 3.66 24.65
CA ALA A 53 3.86 4.73 24.66
C ALA A 53 3.25 5.00 23.28
N GLU A 54 3.95 4.70 22.19
CA GLU A 54 3.48 4.82 20.81
C GLU A 54 2.76 3.55 20.31
N GLY A 55 2.69 2.52 21.14
CA GLY A 55 2.11 1.23 20.79
C GLY A 55 3.07 0.31 20.02
N ASN A 56 4.32 0.70 19.84
CA ASN A 56 5.32 -0.11 19.16
C ASN A 56 5.78 -1.22 20.10
N ALA A 57 5.74 -2.46 19.62
CA ALA A 57 6.46 -3.57 20.23
C ALA A 57 7.94 -3.54 19.80
N PRO A 58 8.86 -4.27 20.47
CA PRO A 58 10.26 -4.38 20.07
C PRO A 58 10.46 -4.74 18.59
N LEU A 59 9.55 -5.55 18.02
CA LEU A 59 9.60 -5.94 16.61
C LEU A 59 9.38 -4.75 15.64
N HIS A 60 8.63 -3.72 16.03
CA HIS A 60 8.48 -2.50 15.23
C HIS A 60 9.78 -1.69 15.21
N VAL A 61 10.43 -1.54 16.37
CA VAL A 61 11.73 -0.85 16.47
C VAL A 61 12.80 -1.63 15.72
N TYR A 62 12.75 -2.96 15.77
CA TYR A 62 13.62 -3.85 15.01
C TYR A 62 13.46 -3.67 13.51
N ALA A 63 12.22 -3.66 13.02
CA ALA A 63 11.89 -3.33 11.63
C ALA A 63 12.39 -1.94 11.20
N ALA A 64 12.28 -0.93 12.07
CA ALA A 64 12.69 0.44 11.81
C ALA A 64 14.21 0.65 11.83
N THR A 65 15.00 -0.29 12.35
CA THR A 65 16.44 -0.06 12.60
C THR A 65 17.29 -0.75 11.53
N PRO A 66 17.68 -0.04 10.44
CA PRO A 66 18.55 -0.63 9.43
C PRO A 66 19.91 -0.97 10.05
N ASN A 67 20.44 -2.13 9.63
CA ASN A 67 21.74 -2.68 10.03
C ASN A 67 21.82 -3.20 11.48
N PHE A 68 20.68 -3.48 12.12
CA PHE A 68 20.68 -4.27 13.35
C PHE A 68 20.63 -5.76 13.00
N HIS A 69 21.75 -6.45 13.20
CA HIS A 69 21.86 -7.89 13.03
C HIS A 69 21.54 -8.57 14.37
N GLY A 70 20.26 -8.83 14.58
CA GLY A 70 19.81 -9.69 15.66
C GLY A 70 19.06 -10.84 15.02
N TYR A 71 19.74 -11.95 14.73
CA TYR A 71 19.02 -13.21 14.54
C TYR A 71 18.13 -13.37 15.78
N ASP A 72 16.83 -13.58 15.60
CA ASP A 72 15.93 -14.24 16.56
C ASP A 72 14.68 -13.46 17.01
N LEU A 73 14.51 -12.15 16.77
CA LEU A 73 13.27 -11.49 17.24
C LEU A 73 12.06 -11.92 16.40
N GLU A 74 12.19 -11.85 15.08
CA GLU A 74 11.22 -12.30 14.09
C GLU A 74 11.02 -13.83 14.12
N ASN A 75 12.04 -14.57 14.56
CA ASN A 75 11.99 -16.02 14.70
C ASN A 75 11.43 -16.49 16.04
N HIS A 76 11.37 -15.62 17.05
CA HIS A 76 10.89 -16.01 18.36
C HIS A 76 9.43 -16.49 18.26
N PRO A 77 9.09 -17.66 18.83
CA PRO A 77 7.77 -18.27 18.67
C PRO A 77 6.66 -17.36 19.21
N GLN A 78 6.92 -16.67 20.32
CA GLN A 78 5.95 -15.78 20.96
C GLN A 78 5.85 -14.38 20.36
N ALA A 79 6.74 -13.98 19.44
CA ALA A 79 6.68 -12.63 18.86
C ALA A 79 5.40 -12.44 18.03
N GLU A 80 4.68 -11.35 18.22
CA GLU A 80 3.52 -10.99 17.40
C GLU A 80 3.94 -10.26 16.13
N LYS A 81 3.94 -10.96 14.99
CA LYS A 81 4.40 -10.42 13.70
C LYS A 81 3.45 -9.37 13.10
N ASN A 82 2.17 -9.42 13.49
CA ASN A 82 1.11 -8.51 13.04
C ASN A 82 0.63 -7.57 14.17
N ALA A 83 1.42 -7.39 15.23
CA ALA A 83 1.09 -6.43 16.28
C ALA A 83 0.90 -5.03 15.66
N MET A 84 -0.16 -4.32 16.05
CA MET A 84 -0.42 -2.97 15.57
C MET A 84 0.05 -1.92 16.58
N SER A 85 0.78 -0.91 16.07
CA SER A 85 1.08 0.33 16.78
C SER A 85 -0.15 1.25 16.90
N LYS A 86 -0.07 2.35 17.66
CA LYS A 86 -1.16 3.36 17.71
C LYS A 86 -1.44 4.01 16.35
N LYS A 87 -0.47 3.96 15.45
CA LYS A 87 -0.61 4.42 14.06
C LYS A 87 -1.21 3.37 13.13
N ASN A 88 -1.67 2.23 13.66
CA ASN A 88 -2.16 1.07 12.91
C ASN A 88 -1.14 0.47 11.93
N MET A 89 0.14 0.70 12.15
CA MET A 89 1.22 0.10 11.36
C MET A 89 1.65 -1.21 12.02
N THR A 90 1.82 -2.26 11.21
CA THR A 90 2.50 -3.49 11.59
C THR A 90 4.02 -3.31 11.47
N PRO A 91 4.85 -4.21 12.04
CA PRO A 91 6.29 -4.18 11.81
C PRO A 91 6.66 -4.19 10.32
N LEU A 92 5.90 -4.92 9.48
CA LEU A 92 6.12 -4.94 8.05
C LEU A 92 5.85 -3.57 7.40
N ASP A 93 4.79 -2.88 7.82
CA ASP A 93 4.49 -1.51 7.34
C ASP A 93 5.63 -0.54 7.68
N VAL A 94 6.20 -0.66 8.89
CA VAL A 94 7.30 0.21 9.34
C VAL A 94 8.52 0.08 8.43
N ILE A 95 8.85 -1.13 7.96
CA ILE A 95 9.96 -1.33 7.00
C ILE A 95 9.61 -0.68 5.66
N MET A 96 8.41 -0.93 5.15
CA MET A 96 7.96 -0.45 3.84
C MET A 96 7.86 1.08 3.75
N CYS A 97 7.62 1.76 4.88
CA CYS A 97 7.56 3.21 4.98
C CYS A 97 8.92 3.86 5.30
N SER A 98 10.01 3.11 5.43
CA SER A 98 11.34 3.65 5.69
C SER A 98 11.99 4.17 4.42
N ASP A 99 12.46 5.43 4.45
CA ASP A 99 13.21 6.05 3.33
C ASP A 99 14.62 5.47 3.15
N VAL A 100 15.11 4.75 4.17
CA VAL A 100 16.42 4.09 4.18
C VAL A 100 16.19 2.59 4.03
N TYR A 101 16.59 2.03 2.89
CA TYR A 101 16.52 0.62 2.56
C TYR A 101 17.90 -0.04 2.64
N SER A 102 17.99 -1.24 3.23
CA SER A 102 19.19 -2.06 3.22
C SER A 102 18.89 -3.52 2.84
N ALA A 103 19.89 -4.24 2.34
CA ALA A 103 19.76 -5.65 1.98
C ALA A 103 19.26 -6.53 3.14
N ARG A 104 19.49 -6.11 4.40
CA ARG A 104 18.95 -6.81 5.57
C ARG A 104 17.43 -6.61 5.70
N GLN A 105 16.91 -5.44 5.38
CA GLN A 105 15.48 -5.19 5.41
C GLN A 105 14.75 -6.01 4.34
N ASP A 106 15.34 -6.22 3.16
CA ASP A 106 14.79 -7.15 2.16
C ASP A 106 14.65 -8.57 2.71
N ALA A 107 15.72 -9.08 3.34
CA ALA A 107 15.68 -10.39 3.98
C ALA A 107 14.62 -10.45 5.10
N LEU A 108 14.51 -9.40 5.92
CA LEU A 108 13.54 -9.33 6.99
C LEU A 108 12.09 -9.28 6.46
N ILE A 109 11.84 -8.58 5.35
CA ILE A 109 10.54 -8.53 4.69
C ILE A 109 10.13 -9.94 4.25
N GLU A 110 11.03 -10.67 3.58
CA GLU A 110 10.75 -12.03 3.12
C GLU A 110 10.54 -12.99 4.30
N GLU A 111 11.35 -12.88 5.36
CA GLU A 111 11.20 -13.65 6.60
C GLU A 111 9.86 -13.38 7.30
N LEU A 112 9.47 -12.11 7.41
CA LEU A 112 8.20 -11.71 8.02
C LEU A 112 7.02 -12.21 7.19
N LYS A 113 7.04 -12.02 5.87
CA LYS A 113 5.99 -12.52 4.95
C LYS A 113 5.87 -14.05 5.00
N ALA A 114 6.99 -14.78 5.01
CA ALA A 114 6.99 -16.23 5.12
C ALA A 114 6.35 -16.73 6.41
N LYS A 115 6.36 -15.90 7.47
CA LYS A 115 5.69 -16.17 8.76
C LYS A 115 4.27 -15.62 8.84
N GLY A 116 3.69 -15.21 7.71
CA GLY A 116 2.34 -14.67 7.64
C GLY A 116 2.20 -13.24 8.18
N ALA A 117 3.28 -12.44 8.14
CA ALA A 117 3.17 -11.02 8.39
C ALA A 117 2.47 -10.33 7.22
N ILE A 118 1.56 -9.41 7.54
CA ILE A 118 0.70 -8.73 6.58
C ILE A 118 0.84 -7.21 6.80
N CYS A 119 0.80 -6.43 5.71
CA CYS A 119 0.78 -4.98 5.78
C CYS A 119 -0.64 -4.47 6.08
N GLN A 120 -0.81 -3.36 6.79
CA GLN A 120 -2.14 -2.85 7.16
C GLN A 120 -3.07 -2.71 5.95
N ASN A 121 -2.54 -2.24 4.81
CA ASN A 121 -3.34 -2.09 3.58
C ASN A 121 -3.90 -3.44 3.09
N SER A 122 -3.15 -4.53 3.21
CA SER A 122 -3.65 -5.87 2.84
C SER A 122 -4.60 -6.46 3.89
N LEU A 123 -4.42 -6.14 5.19
CA LEU A 123 -5.41 -6.47 6.23
C LEU A 123 -6.76 -5.75 5.99
N GLN A 124 -6.73 -4.48 5.58
CA GLN A 124 -7.95 -3.74 5.24
C GLN A 124 -8.62 -4.29 3.97
N LEU A 125 -7.85 -4.71 2.96
CA LEU A 125 -8.41 -5.37 1.77
C LEU A 125 -9.03 -6.72 2.12
N GLN A 126 -8.37 -7.58 2.91
CA GLN A 126 -8.97 -8.85 3.36
C GLN A 126 -10.26 -8.61 4.13
N LYS A 127 -10.26 -7.67 5.08
CA LYS A 127 -11.46 -7.32 5.84
C LYS A 127 -12.59 -6.78 4.96
N LYS A 128 -12.27 -6.07 3.87
CA LYS A 128 -13.25 -5.64 2.86
C LYS A 128 -13.75 -6.81 2.01
N VAL A 129 -12.88 -7.71 1.56
CA VAL A 129 -13.27 -8.91 0.78
C VAL A 129 -14.18 -9.83 1.61
N ASP A 130 -13.87 -10.01 2.89
CA ASP A 130 -14.71 -10.80 3.80
C ASP A 130 -16.07 -10.13 4.07
N LEU A 131 -16.12 -8.78 4.10
CA LEU A 131 -17.35 -8.01 4.27
C LEU A 131 -18.16 -7.91 2.95
N GLU A 132 -17.49 -7.89 1.80
CA GLU A 132 -18.11 -7.87 0.47
C GLU A 132 -18.65 -9.24 0.05
N ASN A 133 -18.13 -10.35 0.57
CA ASN A 133 -18.73 -11.67 0.38
C ASN A 133 -20.10 -11.83 1.06
N GLU A 134 -20.50 -10.89 1.92
CA GLU A 134 -21.85 -10.79 2.50
C GLU A 134 -22.80 -9.89 1.68
N VAL A 135 -22.29 -9.16 0.68
CA VAL A 135 -23.08 -8.32 -0.22
C VAL A 135 -23.16 -8.99 -1.59
N VAL A 136 -24.38 -9.34 -2.00
CA VAL A 136 -24.71 -9.97 -3.29
C VAL A 136 -23.95 -9.31 -4.45
N PRO A 137 -23.24 -10.09 -5.30
CA PRO A 137 -22.37 -9.53 -6.33
C PRO A 137 -23.17 -8.69 -7.33
N ILE A 138 -22.73 -7.46 -7.56
CA ILE A 138 -23.30 -6.56 -8.57
C ILE A 138 -22.99 -7.16 -9.95
N ASP A 139 -24.03 -7.58 -10.65
CA ASP A 139 -23.95 -8.15 -12.00
C ASP A 139 -23.53 -7.07 -13.01
N ILE A 140 -22.25 -7.09 -13.37
CA ILE A 140 -21.57 -6.17 -14.32
C ILE A 140 -22.31 -6.11 -15.68
N ARG A 141 -23.08 -7.16 -16.02
CA ARG A 141 -23.88 -7.20 -17.26
C ARG A 141 -24.97 -6.12 -17.29
N LYS A 142 -25.57 -5.77 -16.15
CA LYS A 142 -26.65 -4.76 -16.10
C LYS A 142 -26.16 -3.32 -16.28
N VAL A 143 -24.91 -3.03 -15.89
CA VAL A 143 -24.33 -1.67 -16.04
C VAL A 143 -23.85 -1.43 -17.48
N ALA A 144 -23.46 -2.49 -18.19
CA ALA A 144 -22.99 -2.40 -19.58
C ALA A 144 -24.11 -1.99 -20.56
N ASP A 145 -25.35 -2.41 -20.32
CA ASP A 145 -26.45 -2.24 -21.28
C ASP A 145 -26.80 -0.77 -21.56
N THR A 146 -26.77 0.10 -20.55
CA THR A 146 -27.13 1.53 -20.74
C THR A 146 -25.98 2.32 -21.34
N HIS A 147 -24.74 2.07 -20.90
CA HIS A 147 -23.57 2.80 -21.38
C HIS A 147 -23.26 2.49 -22.85
N MET A 148 -23.53 1.26 -23.30
CA MET A 148 -23.38 0.89 -24.71
C MET A 148 -24.34 1.66 -25.62
N ILE A 149 -25.60 1.85 -25.20
CA ILE A 149 -26.60 2.62 -25.98
C ILE A 149 -26.16 4.08 -26.12
N VAL A 150 -25.74 4.70 -25.01
CA VAL A 150 -25.27 6.10 -25.01
C VAL A 150 -24.03 6.27 -25.89
N ALA A 151 -23.05 5.35 -25.79
CA ALA A 151 -21.85 5.37 -26.61
C ALA A 151 -22.17 5.20 -28.11
N SER A 152 -23.07 4.29 -28.45
CA SER A 152 -23.53 4.08 -29.83
C SER A 152 -24.19 5.35 -30.38
N LEU A 153 -25.07 5.99 -29.61
CA LEU A 153 -25.76 7.21 -30.02
C LEU A 153 -24.78 8.36 -30.30
N ILE A 154 -23.84 8.60 -29.39
CA ILE A 154 -22.80 9.64 -29.56
C ILE A 154 -21.96 9.37 -30.80
N THR A 155 -21.55 8.12 -31.01
CA THR A 155 -20.76 7.70 -32.17
C THR A 155 -21.50 7.95 -33.48
N THR A 156 -22.79 7.60 -33.55
CA THR A 156 -23.62 7.82 -34.74
C THR A 156 -23.82 9.30 -35.03
N VAL A 157 -24.09 10.13 -34.01
CA VAL A 157 -24.24 11.58 -34.16
C VAL A 157 -22.93 12.23 -34.61
N ALA A 158 -21.80 11.85 -34.00
CA ALA A 158 -20.49 12.37 -34.37
C ALA A 158 -20.09 11.96 -35.80
N PHE A 159 -20.36 10.71 -36.19
CA PHE A 159 -20.14 10.21 -37.55
C PHE A 159 -20.98 10.97 -38.57
N ALA A 160 -22.28 11.15 -38.29
CA ALA A 160 -23.16 11.94 -39.15
C ALA A 160 -22.67 13.40 -39.27
N ALA A 161 -22.33 14.04 -38.16
CA ALA A 161 -21.82 15.41 -38.14
C ALA A 161 -20.50 15.54 -38.93
N GLY A 162 -19.58 14.57 -38.81
CA GLY A 162 -18.31 14.57 -39.54
C GLY A 162 -18.45 14.49 -41.06
N PHE A 163 -19.53 13.88 -41.56
CA PHE A 163 -19.84 13.80 -43.00
C PHE A 163 -20.94 14.78 -43.45
N THR A 164 -21.53 15.54 -42.52
CA THR A 164 -22.50 16.58 -42.88
C THR A 164 -21.74 17.78 -43.42
N ILE A 165 -21.64 17.86 -44.74
CA ILE A 165 -21.07 19.00 -45.46
C ILE A 165 -21.83 20.28 -45.04
N PRO A 166 -21.15 21.35 -44.58
CA PRO A 166 -21.81 22.60 -44.24
C PRO A 166 -22.37 23.24 -45.53
N GLY A 167 -23.65 22.99 -45.80
CA GLY A 167 -24.35 23.46 -46.98
C GLY A 167 -25.38 24.51 -46.62
N GLY A 168 -24.97 25.78 -46.60
CA GLY A 168 -25.94 26.88 -46.70
C GLY A 168 -26.62 26.83 -48.07
N HIS A 169 -27.94 27.00 -48.11
CA HIS A 169 -28.67 27.15 -49.36
C HIS A 169 -28.45 28.56 -49.89
N GLY A 170 -27.89 28.68 -51.10
CA GLY A 170 -27.79 29.97 -51.77
C GLY A 170 -29.19 30.43 -52.16
N GLY A 171 -29.78 31.33 -51.36
CA GLY A 171 -31.01 32.04 -51.74
C GLY A 171 -30.71 33.00 -52.87
N ASN A 172 -30.82 32.53 -54.11
CA ASN A 172 -30.92 33.38 -55.28
C ASN A 172 -31.75 32.64 -56.33
N ASP A 173 -32.93 33.19 -56.61
CA ASP A 173 -33.98 32.66 -57.49
C ASP A 173 -33.44 32.40 -58.91
N GLY A 174 -32.96 31.19 -59.15
CA GLY A 174 -32.44 30.74 -60.42
C GLY A 174 -32.43 29.21 -60.52
N PRO A 175 -32.10 28.62 -61.68
CA PRO A 175 -32.31 27.19 -61.97
C PRO A 175 -31.41 26.22 -61.16
N LYS A 176 -30.77 26.67 -60.09
CA LYS A 176 -29.85 25.91 -59.22
C LYS A 176 -30.14 26.05 -57.73
N GLU A 177 -31.38 26.42 -57.39
CA GLU A 177 -31.87 26.44 -56.01
C GLU A 177 -31.80 25.03 -55.39
N GLY A 178 -31.31 24.93 -54.15
CA GLY A 178 -31.19 23.65 -53.43
C GLY A 178 -29.88 22.87 -53.64
N LEU A 179 -28.91 23.37 -54.41
CA LEU A 179 -27.63 22.67 -54.60
C LEU A 179 -26.63 23.01 -53.47
N ALA A 180 -26.00 21.98 -52.88
CA ALA A 180 -24.91 22.16 -51.92
C ALA A 180 -23.73 22.93 -52.58
N VAL A 181 -23.22 23.96 -51.89
CA VAL A 181 -22.23 24.92 -52.41
C VAL A 181 -20.90 24.26 -52.86
N LEU A 182 -20.61 23.03 -52.45
CA LEU A 182 -19.35 22.35 -52.77
C LEU A 182 -19.27 21.71 -54.17
N SER A 183 -20.31 21.74 -55.00
CA SER A 183 -20.27 21.06 -56.32
C SER A 183 -19.38 21.73 -57.40
N ARG A 184 -18.64 22.81 -57.09
CA ARG A 184 -17.80 23.49 -58.09
C ARG A 184 -16.44 23.93 -57.54
N LYS A 185 -15.49 23.00 -57.51
CA LYS A 185 -14.09 23.26 -57.90
C LYS A 185 -13.37 21.92 -58.09
N ALA A 186 -12.97 21.63 -59.32
CA ALA A 186 -11.92 20.65 -59.56
C ALA A 186 -10.61 21.26 -59.03
N ALA A 187 -10.12 20.74 -57.91
CA ALA A 187 -8.81 21.10 -57.37
C ALA A 187 -7.83 20.03 -57.83
N LEU A 188 -7.16 20.28 -58.95
CA LEU A 188 -5.87 19.71 -59.35
C LEU A 188 -5.47 20.39 -60.68
N GLU A 189 -4.94 21.60 -60.59
CA GLU A 189 -4.05 22.10 -61.64
C GLU A 189 -2.62 21.73 -61.24
N HIS A 190 -2.03 20.82 -62.00
CA HIS A 190 -0.59 20.57 -62.02
C HIS A 190 0.10 21.78 -62.66
N SER A 191 1.13 22.32 -62.00
CA SER A 191 2.07 23.27 -62.58
C SER A 191 3.49 22.73 -62.43
N LEU A 192 3.95 22.03 -63.48
CA LEU A 192 5.26 22.08 -64.14
C LEU A 192 5.41 20.91 -65.10
#